data_AF-A0A0D0DGJ8-F1
#
_entry.id   AF-A0A0D0DGJ8-F1
#
_cell.length_a   1.000
_cell.length_b   1.000
_cell.length_c   1.000
_cell.angle_alpha   90.00
_cell.angle_beta   90.00
_cell.angle_gamma   90.00
#
_symmetry.space_group_name_H-M   'P 1'
#
loop_
_entity.id
_entity.type
_entity.pdbx_description
1 polymer ?
#
loop_
_entity_poly.entity_id
_entity_poly.type
_entity_poly.pdbx_seq_one_letter_code
_entity_poly.pdbx_strand_id
1 'polypeptide(L)'
;LTWAEIDKVAPHLLLAMKENGWDEECIQSHLQFLMALSAHEYHHDADEYGKCTLIVYQDIVRRHWHNLLGTTQLFDLVPIDKGMIKEIRDELLYKA
;
A
#
# COMPACT_ATOMS: atom_id res chain seq x y z
N LEU A 1 7.09 2.62 10.52
CA LEU A 1 5.65 2.34 10.59
C LEU A 1 5.49 0.84 10.80
N THR A 2 4.78 0.45 11.85
CA THR A 2 4.30 -0.93 12.02
C THR A 2 2.98 -1.11 11.27
N TRP A 3 2.58 -2.35 11.01
CA TRP A 3 1.28 -2.63 10.40
C TRP A 3 0.11 -2.08 11.25
N ALA A 4 0.18 -2.20 12.57
CA ALA A 4 -0.83 -1.67 13.48
C ALA A 4 -0.97 -0.13 13.38
N GLU A 5 0.13 0.58 13.15
CA GLU A 5 0.08 2.02 12.88
C GLU A 5 -0.61 2.32 11.56
N ILE A 6 -0.37 1.51 10.52
CA ILE A 6 -1.02 1.64 9.21
C ILE A 6 -2.54 1.43 9.33
N ASP A 7 -2.98 0.36 9.99
CA ASP A 7 -4.40 0.08 10.22
C ASP A 7 -5.09 1.22 10.97
N LYS A 8 -4.38 1.84 11.93
CA LYS A 8 -4.91 2.98 12.69
C LYS A 8 -5.05 4.24 11.82
N VAL A 9 -4.09 4.53 10.94
CA VAL A 9 -4.09 5.78 10.16
C VAL A 9 -4.85 5.66 8.83
N ALA A 10 -5.07 4.46 8.32
CA ALA A 10 -5.77 4.21 7.06
C ALA A 10 -7.18 4.86 7.00
N PRO A 11 -8.06 4.71 8.02
CA PRO A 11 -9.36 5.37 8.02
C PRO A 11 -9.25 6.90 8.05
N HIS A 12 -8.27 7.43 8.77
CA HIS A 12 -8.03 8.88 8.84
C HIS A 12 -7.57 9.46 7.50
N LEU A 13 -6.75 8.72 6.75
CA LEU A 13 -6.36 9.10 5.40
C LEU A 13 -7.56 9.15 4.45
N LEU A 14 -8.38 8.10 4.43
CA LEU A 14 -9.56 8.04 3.56
C LEU A 14 -10.57 9.15 3.89
N LEU A 15 -10.77 9.43 5.18
CA LEU A 15 -11.59 10.55 5.62
C LEU A 15 -11.02 11.90 5.15
N ALA A 16 -9.70 12.11 5.29
CA ALA A 16 -9.06 13.33 4.84
C ALA A 16 -9.17 13.52 3.32
N MET A 17 -9.01 12.46 2.52
CA MET A 17 -9.22 12.52 1.07
C MET A 17 -10.65 12.97 0.75
N LYS A 18 -11.65 12.36 1.41
CA LYS A 18 -13.05 12.74 1.24
C LYS A 18 -13.32 14.19 1.62
N GLU A 19 -12.83 14.64 2.78
CA GLU A 19 -13.01 16.03 3.26
C GLU A 19 -12.34 17.07 2.36
N ASN A 20 -11.29 16.69 1.64
CA ASN A 20 -10.60 17.55 0.68
C ASN A 20 -11.16 17.47 -0.74
N GLY A 21 -12.32 16.81 -0.94
CA GLY A 21 -13.01 16.78 -2.24
C GLY A 21 -12.33 15.94 -3.30
N TRP A 22 -11.61 14.90 -2.88
CA TRP A 22 -10.99 13.95 -3.80
C TRP A 22 -12.04 13.16 -4.56
N ASP A 23 -11.71 12.74 -5.77
CA ASP A 23 -12.60 11.93 -6.59
C ASP A 23 -12.88 10.57 -5.92
N GLU A 24 -14.12 10.11 -6.01
CA GLU A 24 -14.56 8.85 -5.39
C GLU A 24 -13.75 7.66 -5.94
N GLU A 25 -13.40 7.64 -7.22
CA GLU A 25 -12.55 6.60 -7.82
C GLU A 25 -11.18 6.54 -7.15
N CYS A 26 -10.61 7.70 -6.82
CA CYS A 26 -9.32 7.78 -6.13
C CYS A 26 -9.41 7.25 -4.68
N ILE A 27 -10.49 7.60 -3.97
CA ILE A 27 -10.77 7.10 -2.62
C ILE A 27 -10.99 5.58 -2.64
N GLN A 28 -11.76 5.08 -3.60
CA GLN A 28 -12.03 3.65 -3.76
C GLN A 28 -10.77 2.86 -4.11
N SER A 29 -9.93 3.35 -5.02
CA SER A 29 -8.66 2.70 -5.35
C SER A 29 -7.74 2.60 -4.12
N HIS A 30 -7.67 3.65 -3.28
CA HIS A 30 -6.92 3.60 -2.02
C HIS A 30 -7.51 2.61 -1.00
N LEU A 31 -8.84 2.57 -0.87
CA LEU A 31 -9.52 1.61 0.02
C LEU A 31 -9.26 0.17 -0.44
N GLN A 32 -9.43 -0.12 -1.73
CA GLN A 32 -9.19 -1.45 -2.31
C GLN A 32 -7.73 -1.87 -2.15
N PHE A 33 -6.79 -0.95 -2.36
CA PHE A 33 -5.38 -1.20 -2.14
C PHE A 33 -5.07 -1.59 -0.69
N LEU A 34 -5.56 -0.83 0.28
CA LEU A 34 -5.37 -1.11 1.71
C LEU A 34 -5.98 -2.47 2.10
N MET A 35 -7.18 -2.78 1.60
CA MET A 35 -7.81 -4.09 1.81
C MET A 35 -7.01 -5.23 1.18
N ALA A 36 -6.47 -5.03 -0.03
CA ALA A 36 -5.67 -6.03 -0.72
C ALA A 36 -4.37 -6.36 0.03
N LEU A 37 -3.72 -5.35 0.61
CA LEU A 37 -2.54 -5.57 1.45
C LEU A 37 -2.89 -6.28 2.77
N SER A 38 -3.99 -5.88 3.43
CA SER A 38 -4.44 -6.52 4.68
C SER A 38 -4.83 -7.99 4.48
N ALA A 39 -5.38 -8.34 3.32
CA ALA A 39 -5.75 -9.71 2.95
C ALA A 39 -4.59 -10.54 2.38
N HIS A 40 -3.40 -9.96 2.20
CA HIS A 40 -2.27 -10.66 1.62
C HIS A 40 -1.73 -11.71 2.61
N GLU A 41 -1.30 -12.87 2.10
CA GLU A 41 -0.78 -13.97 2.94
C GLU A 41 0.35 -13.53 3.88
N TYR A 42 1.26 -12.68 3.40
CA TYR A 42 2.40 -12.16 4.17
C TYR A 42 2.02 -11.30 5.36
N HIS A 43 0.79 -10.77 5.41
CA HIS A 43 0.30 -10.06 6.59
C HIS A 43 0.10 -11.04 7.77
N HIS A 44 -0.22 -12.29 7.47
CA HIS A 44 -0.47 -13.36 8.44
C HIS A 44 0.72 -14.30 8.66
N ASP A 45 1.87 -14.00 8.03
CA ASP A 45 3.10 -14.77 8.26
C ASP A 45 3.52 -14.66 9.74
N ALA A 46 4.09 -15.77 10.24
CA ALA A 46 4.59 -15.83 11.61
C ALA A 46 5.87 -15.01 11.81
N ASP A 47 6.58 -14.69 10.72
CA ASP A 47 7.77 -13.85 10.71
C ASP A 47 7.41 -12.38 10.43
N GLU A 48 8.24 -11.48 10.95
CA GLU A 48 8.04 -10.03 10.75
C GLU A 48 8.47 -9.56 9.34
N TYR A 49 9.15 -10.40 8.55
CA TYR A 49 9.56 -10.04 7.19
C TYR A 49 8.36 -9.95 6.26
N GLY A 50 7.34 -10.78 6.44
CA GLY A 50 6.09 -10.71 5.68
C GLY A 50 5.42 -9.33 5.80
N LYS A 51 5.20 -8.85 7.02
CA LYS A 51 4.65 -7.51 7.27
C LYS A 51 5.58 -6.40 6.78
N CYS A 52 6.89 -6.52 7.02
CA CYS A 52 7.87 -5.54 6.53
C CYS A 52 7.85 -5.41 5.01
N THR A 53 7.71 -6.54 4.30
CA THR A 53 7.59 -6.58 2.83
C THR A 53 6.41 -5.73 2.37
N LEU A 54 5.22 -5.92 2.97
CA LEU A 54 4.02 -5.18 2.61
C LEU A 54 4.14 -3.69 2.92
N ILE A 55 4.82 -3.32 4.01
CA ILE A 55 5.09 -1.93 4.37
C ILE A 55 5.98 -1.26 3.33
N VAL A 56 7.07 -1.92 2.91
CA VAL A 56 7.99 -1.41 1.88
C VAL A 56 7.27 -1.28 0.54
N TYR A 57 6.51 -2.31 0.14
CA TYR A 57 5.71 -2.28 -1.08
C TYR A 57 4.72 -1.10 -1.08
N GLN A 58 3.99 -0.89 0.02
CA GLN A 58 3.07 0.23 0.17
C GLN A 58 3.77 1.58 -0.01
N ASP A 59 4.93 1.77 0.59
CA ASP A 59 5.70 3.02 0.49
C ASP A 59 6.16 3.28 -0.96
N ILE A 60 6.65 2.26 -1.66
CA ILE A 60 7.05 2.37 -3.08
C ILE A 60 5.86 2.80 -3.94
N VAL A 61 4.73 2.10 -3.83
CA VAL A 61 3.52 2.38 -4.62
C VAL A 61 2.99 3.78 -4.32
N ARG A 62 2.92 4.18 -3.04
CA ARG A 62 2.46 5.52 -2.65
C ARG A 62 3.36 6.63 -3.17
N ARG A 63 4.69 6.45 -3.13
CA ARG A 63 5.63 7.43 -3.71
C ARG A 63 5.45 7.54 -5.22
N HIS A 64 5.28 6.41 -5.91
CA HIS A 64 5.06 6.41 -7.34
C HIS A 64 3.77 7.13 -7.71
N TRP A 65 2.67 6.80 -7.02
CA TRP A 65 1.40 7.50 -7.16
C TRP A 65 1.53 9.01 -6.89
N HIS A 66 2.22 9.41 -5.81
CA HIS A 66 2.43 10.82 -5.48
C HIS A 66 3.22 11.55 -6.58
N ASN A 67 4.18 10.90 -7.21
CA ASN A 67 4.94 11.47 -8.34
C ASN A 67 4.10 11.65 -9.61
N LEU A 68 2.99 10.91 -9.73
CA LEU A 68 2.06 11.04 -10.85
C LEU A 68 0.98 12.10 -10.63
N LEU A 69 0.84 12.62 -9.40
CA LEU A 69 -0.04 13.74 -9.10
C LEU A 69 0.40 14.98 -9.90
N GLY A 70 -0.44 15.41 -10.83
CA GLY A 70 -0.14 16.51 -11.77
C GLY A 70 0.19 16.05 -13.19
N THR A 71 0.25 14.75 -13.44
CA THR A 71 0.26 14.18 -14.80
C THR A 71 -1.16 13.84 -15.27
N THR A 72 -1.36 13.69 -16.57
CA THR A 72 -2.64 13.21 -17.14
C THR A 72 -2.81 11.68 -17.00
N GLN A 73 -1.87 10.98 -16.37
CA GLN A 73 -1.98 9.54 -16.18
C GLN A 73 -2.89 9.24 -15.00
N LEU A 74 -3.92 8.42 -15.26
CA LEU A 74 -4.67 7.75 -14.21
C LEU A 74 -3.76 6.69 -13.61
N PHE A 75 -3.55 6.77 -12.30
CA PHE A 75 -2.81 5.74 -11.57
C PHE A 75 -3.78 4.91 -10.74
N ASP A 76 -3.92 3.64 -11.12
CA ASP A 76 -4.66 2.67 -10.34
C ASP A 76 -3.70 1.95 -9.38
N LEU A 77 -4.05 1.95 -8.09
CA LEU A 77 -3.29 1.24 -7.05
C LEU A 77 -3.54 -0.27 -7.09
N VAL A 78 -4.53 -0.72 -7.86
CA VAL A 78 -4.99 -2.11 -7.97
C VAL A 78 -4.92 -2.56 -9.43
N PRO A 79 -4.57 -3.83 -9.72
CA PRO A 79 -4.21 -4.90 -8.79
C PRO A 79 -2.83 -4.72 -8.14
N ILE A 80 -2.65 -5.27 -6.94
CA ILE A 80 -1.33 -5.31 -6.29
C ILE A 80 -0.35 -6.20 -7.10
N ASP A 81 0.87 -5.73 -7.27
CA ASP A 81 1.93 -6.43 -7.98
C ASP A 81 2.60 -7.46 -7.07
N LYS A 82 2.12 -8.70 -7.17
CA LYS A 82 2.67 -9.85 -6.44
C LYS A 82 4.13 -10.15 -6.79
N GLY A 83 4.55 -9.82 -8.01
CA GLY A 83 5.94 -9.98 -8.45
C GLY A 83 6.86 -9.05 -7.66
N MET A 84 6.51 -7.77 -7.62
CA MET A 84 7.24 -6.77 -6.83
C MET A 84 7.23 -7.09 -5.33
N ILE A 85 6.10 -7.55 -4.77
CA ILE A 85 6.02 -7.98 -3.37
C ILE A 85 7.02 -9.13 -3.10
N LYS A 86 7.11 -10.11 -4.01
CA LYS A 86 8.04 -11.22 -3.86
C LYS A 86 9.50 -10.76 -3.95
N GLU A 87 9.83 -9.89 -4.91
CA GLU A 87 11.18 -9.33 -5.05
C GLU A 87 11.63 -8.59 -3.79
N ILE A 88 10.75 -7.76 -3.21
CA ILE A 88 11.00 -7.07 -1.94
C ILE A 88 11.27 -8.07 -0.82
N ARG A 89 10.47 -9.15 -0.74
CA ARG A 89 10.67 -10.19 0.30
C ARG A 89 12.02 -10.88 0.13
N ASP A 90 12.36 -11.30 -1.08
CA ASP A 90 13.62 -11.98 -1.39
C ASP A 90 14.82 -11.08 -1.03
N GLU A 91 14.74 -9.77 -1.33
CA GLU A 91 15.75 -8.80 -0.93
C GLU A 91 15.90 -8.65 0.58
N LEU A 92 14.77 -8.59 1.32
CA LEU A 92 14.79 -8.46 2.77
C LEU A 92 15.39 -9.71 3.43
N LEU A 93 15.08 -10.90 2.91
CA LEU A 93 15.64 -12.16 3.40
C LEU A 93 17.12 -12.33 3.08
N TYR A 94 17.58 -11.85 1.92
CA TYR A 94 19.00 -11.90 1.54
C TYR A 94 19.87 -10.94 2.37
N LYS A 95 19.29 -9.83 2.85
CA LYS A 95 19.99 -8.80 3.63
C LYS A 95 19.93 -9.03 5.16
N ALA A 96 19.22 -10.07 5.62
CA ALA A 96 19.06 -10.44 7.03
C ALA A 96 20.23 -11.26 7.58
#